data_AF-A0A517RMV3-F1
#
_entry.id   AF-A0A517RMV3-F1
#
_cell.length_a   1.000
_cell.length_b   1.000
_cell.length_c   1.000
_cell.angle_alpha   90.00
_cell.angle_beta   90.00
_cell.angle_gamma   90.00
#
_symmetry.space_group_name_H-M   'P 1'
#
loop_
_entity.id
_entity.type
_entity.pdbx_description
1 polymer ?
#
loop_
_entity_poly.entity_id
_entity_poly.type
_entity_poly.pdbx_seq_one_letter_code
_entity_poly.pdbx_strand_id
1 'polypeptide(L)'
;MTPNSWKQSKEFINLISDKLTVLLESSEFETTRSQLMELIQSLDKRYGITINCIIDVIDWEEERILPLLNTGISTTESGEIFRTWNDASPQKYVIDGEIHVVPQDFCPSCWNDWGFKWKKRTCPECGIKLGEECKILLDSDVCPHCKDGIISMNKPVCIECGFKIDPNCVVWG
;
A
#
# COMPACT_ATOMS: atom_id res chain seq x y z
N MET A 1 -10.84 -1.49 7.23
CA MET A 1 -12.02 -1.82 6.40
C MET A 1 -12.34 -3.32 6.55
N THR A 2 -13.61 -3.74 6.41
CA THR A 2 -13.97 -5.18 6.47
C THR A 2 -13.45 -5.93 5.23
N PRO A 3 -13.33 -7.28 5.26
CA PRO A 3 -12.81 -8.03 4.12
C PRO A 3 -13.71 -7.96 2.89
N ASN A 4 -15.04 -7.93 3.09
CA ASN A 4 -15.99 -7.84 1.98
C ASN A 4 -15.93 -6.48 1.29
N SER A 5 -15.91 -5.39 2.09
CA SER A 5 -15.73 -4.03 1.56
C SER A 5 -14.41 -3.91 0.80
N TRP A 6 -13.32 -4.45 1.36
CA TRP A 6 -12.02 -4.48 0.67
C TRP A 6 -12.07 -5.19 -0.66
N LYS A 7 -12.65 -6.40 -0.71
CA LYS A 7 -12.75 -7.18 -1.93
C LYS A 7 -13.49 -6.41 -3.02
N GLN A 8 -14.64 -5.84 -2.69
CA GLN A 8 -15.45 -5.07 -3.64
C GLN A 8 -14.71 -3.82 -4.12
N SER A 9 -14.11 -3.04 -3.21
CA SER A 9 -13.33 -1.86 -3.57
C SER A 9 -12.16 -2.21 -4.49
N LYS A 10 -11.44 -3.31 -4.22
CA LYS A 10 -10.28 -3.73 -5.01
C LYS A 10 -10.63 -4.00 -6.48
N GLU A 11 -11.78 -4.62 -6.76
CA GLU A 11 -12.23 -4.86 -8.14
C GLU A 11 -12.42 -3.56 -8.91
N PHE A 12 -13.07 -2.56 -8.30
CA PHE A 12 -13.25 -1.25 -8.90
C PHE A 12 -11.95 -0.48 -9.03
N ILE A 13 -11.07 -0.55 -8.03
CA ILE A 13 -9.76 0.12 -8.07
C ILE A 13 -8.92 -0.42 -9.21
N ASN A 14 -8.86 -1.74 -9.39
CA ASN A 14 -8.15 -2.36 -10.52
C ASN A 14 -8.72 -1.85 -11.85
N LEU A 15 -10.04 -1.85 -12.02
CA LEU A 15 -10.67 -1.35 -13.24
C LEU A 15 -10.38 0.13 -13.50
N ILE A 16 -10.41 0.98 -12.47
CA ILE A 16 -10.07 2.40 -12.59
C ILE A 16 -8.60 2.53 -12.96
N SER A 17 -7.73 1.76 -12.31
CA SER A 17 -6.29 1.83 -12.54
C SER A 17 -5.88 1.41 -13.95
N ASP A 18 -6.51 0.37 -14.49
CA ASP A 18 -6.33 -0.06 -15.88
C ASP A 18 -6.76 1.07 -16.84
N LYS A 19 -7.91 1.71 -16.58
CA LYS A 19 -8.39 2.84 -17.39
C LYS A 19 -7.48 4.06 -17.31
N LEU A 20 -6.97 4.38 -16.11
CA LEU A 20 -6.01 5.47 -15.93
C LEU A 20 -4.70 5.19 -16.67
N THR A 21 -4.26 3.94 -16.70
CA THR A 21 -3.09 3.53 -17.48
C THR A 21 -3.30 3.76 -18.96
N VAL A 22 -4.44 3.29 -19.50
CA VAL A 22 -4.80 3.54 -20.90
C VAL A 22 -4.86 5.04 -21.20
N LEU A 23 -5.51 5.84 -20.35
CA LEU A 23 -5.62 7.29 -20.53
C LEU A 23 -4.25 7.98 -20.52
N LEU A 24 -3.37 7.63 -19.59
CA LEU A 24 -2.05 8.26 -19.46
C LEU A 24 -1.09 7.90 -20.61
N GLU A 25 -1.43 6.89 -21.42
CA GLU A 25 -0.71 6.46 -22.63
C GLU A 25 -1.44 6.87 -23.92
N SER A 26 -2.71 7.26 -23.84
CA SER A 26 -3.53 7.54 -25.01
C SER A 26 -3.18 8.86 -25.69
N SER A 27 -3.68 9.05 -26.92
CA SER A 27 -3.46 10.28 -27.70
C SER A 27 -4.17 11.49 -27.09
N GLU A 28 -5.25 11.28 -26.33
CA GLU A 28 -5.97 12.32 -25.61
C GLU A 28 -5.10 13.02 -24.56
N PHE A 29 -4.07 12.35 -24.04
CA PHE A 29 -3.16 12.91 -23.04
C PHE A 29 -1.88 13.53 -23.64
N GLU A 30 -1.71 13.50 -24.97
CA GLU A 30 -0.48 13.99 -25.63
C GLU A 30 -0.22 15.48 -25.43
N THR A 31 -1.29 16.28 -25.41
CA THR A 31 -1.15 17.73 -25.18
C THR A 31 -0.57 17.97 -23.79
N THR A 32 -1.05 17.27 -22.78
CA THR A 32 -0.55 17.36 -21.41
C THR A 32 0.90 16.85 -21.30
N ARG A 33 1.25 15.74 -21.99
CA ARG A 33 2.64 15.24 -22.05
C ARG A 33 3.58 16.26 -22.67
N SER A 34 3.17 16.90 -23.77
CA SER A 34 3.96 17.91 -24.45
C SER A 34 4.20 19.13 -23.54
N GLN A 35 3.16 19.62 -22.86
CA GLN A 35 3.28 20.73 -21.91
C GLN A 35 4.15 20.39 -20.70
N LEU A 36 4.09 19.15 -20.21
CA LEU A 36 5.00 18.65 -19.17
C LEU A 36 6.46 18.67 -19.62
N MET A 37 6.74 18.25 -20.86
CA MET A 37 8.08 18.30 -21.44
C MET A 37 8.60 19.74 -21.56
N GLU A 38 7.77 20.65 -22.05
CA GLU A 38 8.13 22.07 -22.12
C GLU A 38 8.40 22.65 -20.71
N LEU A 39 7.57 22.29 -19.73
CA LEU A 39 7.72 22.75 -18.35
C LEU A 39 9.04 22.24 -17.75
N ILE A 40 9.37 20.95 -17.87
CA ILE A 40 10.64 20.43 -17.33
C ILE A 40 11.86 21.04 -18.03
N GLN A 41 11.80 21.26 -19.34
CA GLN A 41 12.88 21.91 -20.09
C GLN A 41 13.11 23.37 -19.70
N SER A 42 12.08 24.03 -19.14
CA SER A 42 12.19 25.40 -18.62
C SER A 42 12.80 25.49 -17.21
N LEU A 43 12.94 24.36 -16.51
CA LEU A 43 13.47 24.28 -15.16
C LEU A 43 14.95 23.84 -15.14
N ASP A 44 15.64 24.12 -14.03
CA ASP A 44 16.96 23.56 -13.76
C ASP A 44 16.89 22.03 -13.61
N LYS A 45 17.93 21.32 -14.06
CA LYS A 45 18.01 19.85 -14.04
C LYS A 45 17.87 19.22 -12.65
N ARG A 46 18.01 19.99 -11.57
CA ARG A 46 17.77 19.52 -10.20
C ARG A 46 16.30 19.30 -9.86
N TYR A 47 15.37 19.73 -10.71
CA TYR A 47 13.93 19.62 -10.50
C TYR A 47 13.32 18.52 -11.35
N GLY A 48 12.22 17.96 -10.88
CA GLY A 48 11.38 17.02 -11.61
C GLY A 48 9.91 17.38 -11.43
N ILE A 49 9.06 16.94 -12.36
CA ILE A 49 7.62 17.21 -12.33
C ILE A 49 6.90 15.87 -12.35
N THR A 50 5.83 15.78 -11.57
CA THR A 50 5.01 14.58 -11.46
C THR A 50 3.53 14.96 -11.55
N ILE A 51 2.76 14.20 -12.31
CA ILE A 51 1.30 14.19 -12.28
C ILE A 51 0.85 12.87 -11.72
N ASN A 52 0.05 12.90 -10.65
CA ASN A 52 -0.47 11.71 -9.99
C ASN A 52 -2.00 11.70 -9.99
N CYS A 53 -2.57 10.51 -10.13
CA CYS A 53 -3.94 10.15 -9.87
C CYS A 53 -3.96 9.30 -8.60
N ILE A 54 -4.75 9.74 -7.62
CA ILE A 54 -4.83 9.10 -6.29
C ILE A 54 -6.23 8.56 -6.10
N ILE A 55 -6.33 7.34 -5.58
CA ILE A 55 -7.60 6.74 -5.14
C ILE A 55 -7.50 6.46 -3.64
N ASP A 56 -8.35 7.15 -2.89
CA ASP A 56 -8.48 7.02 -1.46
C ASP A 56 -9.89 6.52 -1.09
N VAL A 57 -9.97 5.72 -0.03
CA VAL A 57 -11.24 5.42 0.65
C VAL A 57 -11.36 6.34 1.84
N ILE A 58 -12.47 7.07 1.91
CA ILE A 58 -12.79 7.98 3.01
C ILE A 58 -13.88 7.34 3.85
N ASP A 59 -13.63 7.26 5.14
CA ASP A 59 -14.63 6.94 6.15
C ASP A 59 -15.06 8.25 6.80
N TRP A 60 -16.26 8.71 6.43
CA TRP A 60 -16.80 9.99 6.87
C TRP A 60 -17.29 9.96 8.33
N GLU A 61 -17.59 8.79 8.87
CA GLU A 61 -18.05 8.67 10.26
C GLU A 61 -16.86 8.79 11.23
N GLU A 62 -15.74 8.18 10.88
CA GLU A 62 -14.51 8.19 11.68
C GLU A 62 -13.47 9.22 11.19
N GLU A 63 -13.85 10.07 10.24
CA GLU A 63 -13.03 11.16 9.65
C GLU A 63 -11.61 10.72 9.24
N ARG A 64 -11.48 9.56 8.60
CA ARG A 64 -10.20 8.95 8.26
C ARG A 64 -10.10 8.57 6.79
N ILE A 65 -8.87 8.54 6.28
CA ILE A 65 -8.58 8.32 4.86
C ILE A 65 -7.62 7.13 4.73
N LEU A 66 -7.91 6.22 3.81
CA LEU A 66 -7.08 5.08 3.48
C LEU A 66 -6.62 5.18 2.02
N PRO A 67 -5.33 5.47 1.78
CA PRO A 67 -4.78 5.50 0.44
C PRO A 67 -4.66 4.10 -0.15
N LEU A 68 -5.19 3.90 -1.37
CA LEU A 68 -5.21 2.58 -2.01
C LEU A 68 -4.39 2.52 -3.30
N LEU A 69 -4.37 3.61 -4.07
CA LEU A 69 -3.60 3.71 -5.30
C LEU A 69 -3.02 5.10 -5.46
N ASN A 70 -1.75 5.16 -5.86
CA ASN A 70 -1.14 6.35 -6.42
C ASN A 70 -0.43 5.98 -7.73
N THR A 71 -0.94 6.44 -8.86
CA THR A 71 -0.40 6.17 -10.19
C THR A 71 -0.23 7.46 -10.97
N GLY A 72 0.75 7.54 -11.85
CA GLY A 72 1.01 8.80 -12.52
C GLY A 72 2.10 8.74 -13.57
N ILE A 73 2.60 9.91 -13.92
CA ILE A 73 3.78 10.09 -14.75
C ILE A 73 4.71 11.08 -14.09
N SER A 74 6.01 10.86 -14.26
CA SER A 74 7.05 11.74 -13.75
C SER A 74 8.12 11.98 -14.81
N THR A 75 8.88 13.06 -14.66
CA THR A 75 10.01 13.40 -15.53
C THR A 75 11.34 12.99 -14.93
N THR A 76 12.28 12.53 -15.76
CA THR A 76 13.70 12.38 -15.40
C THR A 76 14.46 13.70 -15.55
N GLU A 77 15.74 13.72 -15.17
CA GLU A 77 16.66 14.83 -15.43
C GLU A 77 16.87 15.11 -16.93
N SER A 78 16.69 14.11 -17.79
CA SER A 78 16.79 14.23 -19.24
C SER A 78 15.49 14.73 -19.88
N GLY A 79 14.42 14.90 -19.08
CA GLY A 79 13.09 15.28 -19.55
C GLY A 79 12.28 14.11 -20.12
N GLU A 80 12.76 12.88 -19.97
CA GLU A 80 11.99 11.68 -20.33
C GLU A 80 10.82 11.50 -19.36
N ILE A 81 9.65 11.14 -19.89
CA ILE A 81 8.46 10.85 -19.10
C ILE A 81 8.41 9.34 -18.84
N PHE A 82 8.22 8.96 -17.58
CA PHE A 82 8.04 7.57 -17.16
C PHE A 82 6.82 7.40 -16.25
N ARG A 83 6.25 6.20 -16.21
CA ARG A 83 5.09 5.87 -15.36
C ARG A 83 5.54 5.69 -13.91
N THR A 84 4.73 6.21 -13.00
CA THR A 84 4.84 5.96 -11.56
C THR A 84 3.68 5.09 -11.10
N TRP A 85 3.97 4.17 -10.20
CA TRP A 85 2.96 3.32 -9.58
C TRP A 85 3.36 3.01 -8.15
N ASN A 86 2.40 3.19 -7.24
CA ASN A 86 2.49 2.79 -5.87
C ASN A 86 1.12 2.25 -5.44
N ASP A 87 0.99 0.93 -5.38
CA ASP A 87 -0.18 0.25 -4.85
C ASP A 87 0.08 -0.26 -3.44
N ALA A 88 -0.93 -0.11 -2.62
CA ALA A 88 -0.85 -0.44 -1.22
C ALA A 88 -1.08 -1.96 -1.06
N SER A 89 -0.02 -2.74 -0.79
CA SER A 89 -0.13 -4.20 -0.59
C SER A 89 -1.08 -4.51 0.57
N PRO A 90 -2.20 -5.23 0.36
CA PRO A 90 -3.16 -5.50 1.43
C PRO A 90 -2.58 -6.45 2.47
N GLN A 91 -2.93 -6.21 3.72
CA GLN A 91 -2.66 -7.10 4.83
C GLN A 91 -3.94 -7.32 5.64
N LYS A 92 -4.20 -8.56 6.03
CA LYS A 92 -5.27 -8.91 6.94
C LYS A 92 -4.78 -8.86 8.39
N TYR A 93 -5.64 -8.38 9.27
CA TYR A 93 -5.42 -8.28 10.71
C TYR A 93 -6.63 -8.80 11.46
N VAL A 94 -6.42 -9.27 12.69
CA VAL A 94 -7.47 -9.56 13.66
C VAL A 94 -7.38 -8.51 14.76
N ILE A 95 -8.47 -7.76 14.97
CA ILE A 95 -8.65 -6.83 16.10
C ILE A 95 -9.97 -7.19 16.78
N ASP A 96 -9.95 -7.41 18.09
CA ASP A 96 -11.14 -7.72 18.89
C ASP A 96 -12.02 -8.86 18.30
N GLY A 97 -11.38 -9.84 17.64
CA GLY A 97 -12.03 -10.98 17.00
C GLY A 97 -12.56 -10.73 15.59
N GLU A 98 -12.48 -9.50 15.09
CA GLU A 98 -12.91 -9.12 13.74
C GLU A 98 -11.72 -9.04 12.78
N ILE A 99 -11.95 -9.41 11.51
CA ILE A 99 -10.93 -9.32 10.46
C ILE A 99 -11.00 -7.95 9.80
N HIS A 100 -9.87 -7.25 9.78
CA HIS A 100 -9.71 -5.98 9.08
C HIS A 100 -8.69 -6.13 7.96
N VAL A 101 -8.95 -5.45 6.84
CA VAL A 101 -8.02 -5.35 5.71
C VAL A 101 -7.69 -3.89 5.47
N VAL A 102 -6.39 -3.59 5.47
CA VAL A 102 -5.79 -2.30 5.15
C VAL A 102 -4.42 -2.56 4.52
N PRO A 103 -3.76 -1.56 3.90
CA PRO A 103 -2.40 -1.76 3.44
C PRO A 103 -1.44 -2.15 4.57
N GLN A 104 -0.38 -2.88 4.21
CA GLN A 104 0.60 -3.41 5.15
C GLN A 104 1.26 -2.33 6.01
N ASP A 105 1.33 -1.09 5.52
CA ASP A 105 2.00 0.01 6.21
C ASP A 105 1.03 0.86 7.04
N PHE A 106 -0.24 0.46 7.14
CA PHE A 106 -1.28 1.24 7.81
C PHE A 106 -1.81 0.54 9.04
N CYS A 107 -2.33 1.33 9.99
CA CYS A 107 -3.00 0.81 11.17
C CYS A 107 -4.41 0.32 10.84
N PRO A 108 -4.76 -0.95 11.13
CA PRO A 108 -6.09 -1.47 10.82
C PRO A 108 -7.20 -0.86 11.69
N SER A 109 -6.85 -0.24 12.82
CA SER A 109 -7.78 0.45 13.73
C SER A 109 -8.03 1.91 13.34
N CYS A 110 -7.00 2.71 13.04
CA CYS A 110 -7.15 4.16 12.81
C CYS A 110 -6.76 4.65 11.40
N TRP A 111 -6.23 3.77 10.54
CA TRP A 111 -5.79 4.08 9.17
C TRP A 111 -4.66 5.11 9.06
N ASN A 112 -3.89 5.33 10.12
CA ASN A 112 -2.65 6.11 10.05
C ASN A 112 -1.44 5.24 9.71
N ASP A 113 -0.34 5.89 9.32
CA ASP A 113 0.93 5.24 9.03
C ASP A 113 1.43 4.42 10.22
N TRP A 114 1.88 3.21 9.91
CA TRP A 114 2.47 2.27 10.83
C TRP A 114 3.44 1.30 10.10
N GLY A 115 4.20 1.80 9.12
CA GLY A 115 5.08 0.96 8.26
C GLY A 115 6.16 0.16 9.01
N PHE A 116 6.55 0.59 10.22
CA PHE A 116 7.58 -0.10 11.03
C PHE A 116 7.02 -0.94 12.18
N LYS A 117 5.77 -1.43 12.09
CA LYS A 117 5.07 -2.14 13.18
C LYS A 117 5.80 -3.34 13.79
N TRP A 118 6.62 -4.05 13.00
CA TRP A 118 7.47 -5.14 13.52
C TRP A 118 8.56 -4.66 14.48
N LYS A 119 9.06 -3.42 14.32
CA LYS A 119 10.05 -2.78 15.18
C LYS A 119 9.40 -1.94 16.27
N LYS A 120 8.32 -1.23 15.93
CA LYS A 120 7.56 -0.34 16.80
C LYS A 120 6.15 -0.87 16.94
N ARG A 121 5.95 -1.75 17.92
CA ARG A 121 4.70 -2.52 18.11
C ARG A 121 3.50 -1.71 18.56
N THR A 122 3.60 -0.41 18.74
CA THR A 122 2.48 0.46 19.12
C THR A 122 2.22 1.42 17.98
N CYS A 123 0.97 1.53 17.53
CA CYS A 123 0.57 2.55 16.57
C CYS A 123 0.81 3.93 17.21
N PRO A 124 1.52 4.85 16.53
CA PRO A 124 1.83 6.16 17.10
C PRO A 124 0.58 7.02 17.31
N GLU A 125 -0.47 6.79 16.54
CA GLU A 125 -1.66 7.64 16.54
C GLU A 125 -2.76 7.14 17.49
N CYS A 126 -3.12 5.84 17.46
CA CYS A 126 -4.22 5.33 18.30
C CYS A 126 -3.77 4.43 19.46
N GLY A 127 -2.47 4.13 19.57
CA GLY A 127 -1.94 3.35 20.69
C GLY A 127 -2.21 1.84 20.67
N ILE A 128 -2.97 1.32 19.69
CA ILE A 128 -3.18 -0.13 19.53
C ILE A 128 -1.83 -0.85 19.36
N LYS A 129 -1.69 -2.06 19.91
CA LYS A 129 -0.42 -2.79 19.88
C LYS A 129 -0.47 -4.09 19.09
N LEU A 130 0.59 -4.32 18.33
CA LEU A 130 0.84 -5.56 17.61
C LEU A 130 1.27 -6.66 18.59
N GLY A 131 0.49 -7.75 18.61
CA GLY A 131 0.66 -8.91 19.48
C GLY A 131 -0.20 -8.90 20.74
N GLU A 132 -0.86 -7.78 21.02
CA GLU A 132 -1.88 -7.67 22.06
C GLU A 132 -3.26 -7.54 21.37
N GLU A 133 -3.76 -6.32 21.19
CA GLU A 133 -5.09 -6.06 20.62
C GLU A 133 -5.15 -6.28 19.11
N CYS A 134 -4.01 -6.15 18.42
CA CYS A 134 -3.90 -6.33 16.97
C CYS A 134 -2.97 -7.50 16.64
N LYS A 135 -3.41 -8.43 15.78
CA LYS A 135 -2.54 -9.50 15.25
C LYS A 135 -2.62 -9.55 13.73
N ILE A 136 -1.53 -9.94 13.08
CA ILE A 136 -1.50 -10.14 11.64
C ILE A 136 -2.06 -11.53 11.31
N LEU A 137 -3.04 -11.59 10.42
CA LEU A 137 -3.60 -12.85 9.93
C LEU A 137 -2.76 -13.36 8.76
N LEU A 138 -2.22 -14.57 8.90
CA LEU A 138 -1.49 -15.29 7.86
C LEU A 138 -2.37 -16.41 7.31
N ASP A 139 -2.88 -16.23 6.08
CA ASP A 139 -3.70 -17.24 5.38
C ASP A 139 -2.85 -18.32 4.66
N SER A 140 -1.52 -18.24 4.80
CA SER A 140 -0.58 -19.18 4.17
C SER A 140 0.71 -19.22 4.97
N ASP A 141 1.47 -20.29 4.77
CA ASP A 141 2.82 -20.40 5.34
C ASP A 141 3.87 -19.59 4.54
N VAL A 142 3.46 -18.67 3.66
CA VAL A 142 4.40 -17.80 2.93
C VAL A 142 4.96 -16.74 3.87
N CYS A 143 6.28 -16.54 3.83
CA CYS A 143 6.97 -15.55 4.63
C CYS A 143 6.44 -14.13 4.31
N PRO A 144 5.91 -13.38 5.30
CA PRO A 144 5.36 -12.04 5.06
C PRO A 144 6.44 -10.99 4.74
N HIS A 145 7.72 -11.31 4.96
CA HIS A 145 8.82 -10.40 4.70
C HIS A 145 9.38 -10.53 3.28
N CYS A 146 9.71 -11.74 2.82
CA CYS A 146 10.32 -11.93 1.50
C CYS A 146 9.39 -12.54 0.45
N LYS A 147 8.24 -13.10 0.82
CA LYS A 147 7.29 -13.82 -0.06
C LYS A 147 7.84 -15.07 -0.77
N ASP A 148 9.14 -15.32 -0.73
CA ASP A 148 9.79 -16.49 -1.36
C ASP A 148 9.97 -17.70 -0.42
N GLY A 149 10.05 -17.45 0.90
CA GLY A 149 10.28 -18.49 1.88
C GLY A 149 9.03 -18.94 2.63
N ILE A 150 9.18 -19.97 3.45
CA ILE A 150 8.09 -20.57 4.23
C ILE A 150 8.30 -20.29 5.72
N ILE A 151 7.24 -19.87 6.42
CA ILE A 151 7.14 -19.73 7.87
C ILE A 151 5.85 -20.39 8.33
N SER A 152 5.93 -21.19 9.39
CA SER A 152 4.74 -21.74 10.06
C SER A 152 4.85 -21.61 11.57
N MET A 153 3.78 -21.94 12.28
CA MET A 153 3.76 -21.92 13.74
C MET A 153 4.90 -22.75 14.36
N ASN A 154 5.23 -23.89 13.74
CA ASN A 154 6.30 -24.80 14.19
C ASN A 154 7.69 -24.41 13.65
N LYS A 155 7.74 -23.58 12.61
CA LYS A 155 8.98 -23.11 11.98
C LYS A 155 8.89 -21.59 11.79
N PRO A 156 9.07 -20.80 12.88
CA PRO A 156 8.82 -19.36 12.86
C PRO A 156 9.92 -18.54 12.15
N VAL A 157 10.95 -19.19 11.61
CA VAL A 157 12.08 -18.53 10.94
C VAL A 157 12.07 -18.90 9.48
N CYS A 158 12.04 -17.89 8.60
CA CYS A 158 12.15 -18.08 7.17
C CYS A 158 13.56 -18.55 6.80
N ILE A 159 13.66 -19.64 6.05
CA ILE A 159 14.95 -20.19 5.58
C ILE A 159 15.61 -19.31 4.51
N GLU A 160 14.82 -18.56 3.73
CA GLU A 160 15.33 -17.75 2.60
C GLU A 160 15.89 -16.40 3.05
N CYS A 161 15.21 -15.71 3.98
CA CYS A 161 15.62 -14.36 4.40
C CYS A 161 16.00 -14.25 5.88
N GLY A 162 15.90 -15.34 6.66
CA GLY A 162 16.20 -15.33 8.10
C GLY A 162 15.21 -14.56 8.96
N PHE A 163 14.13 -14.01 8.38
CA PHE A 163 13.10 -13.30 9.13
C PHE A 163 12.44 -14.23 10.14
N LYS A 164 12.50 -13.84 11.42
CA LYS A 164 11.85 -14.56 12.52
C LYS A 164 10.54 -13.88 12.87
N ILE A 165 9.45 -14.60 12.69
CA ILE A 165 8.13 -14.15 13.13
C ILE A 165 8.01 -14.31 14.64
N ASP A 166 7.42 -13.32 15.30
CA ASP A 166 6.97 -13.45 16.68
C ASP A 166 5.58 -14.09 16.67
N PRO A 167 5.40 -15.33 17.17
CA PRO A 167 4.12 -16.01 17.19
C PRO A 167 3.03 -15.25 17.94
N ASN A 168 3.39 -14.34 18.86
CA ASN A 168 2.41 -13.51 19.56
C ASN A 168 1.79 -12.46 18.64
N CYS A 169 2.53 -12.00 17.63
CA CYS A 169 2.12 -10.94 16.71
C CYS A 169 1.21 -11.43 15.58
N VAL A 170 1.00 -12.74 15.45
CA VAL A 170 0.30 -13.34 14.31
C VAL A 170 -0.75 -14.35 14.73
N VAL A 171 -1.70 -14.59 13.83
CA VAL A 171 -2.66 -15.69 13.87
C VAL A 171 -2.62 -16.38 12.51
N TRP A 172 -2.62 -17.71 12.50
CA TRP A 172 -2.76 -18.50 11.27
C TRP A 172 -4.25 -18.77 11.03
N GLY A 173 -4.70 -18.61 9.78
CA GLY A 173 -6.09 -18.81 9.36
C GLY A 173 -6.21 -19.58 8.07
#